data_AF-A0A7S4U9G7-F1
#
_entry.id   AF-A0A7S4U9G7-F1
#
_cell.length_a   1.000
_cell.length_b   1.000
_cell.length_c   1.000
_cell.angle_alpha   90.00
_cell.angle_beta   90.00
_cell.angle_gamma   90.00
#
_symmetry.space_group_name_H-M   'P 1'
#
loop_
_entity.id
_entity.type
_entity.pdbx_description
1 polymer ?
#
loop_
_entity_poly.entity_id
_entity_poly.type
_entity_poly.pdbx_seq_one_letter_code
_entity_poly.pdbx_strand_id
1 'polypeptide(L)'
;LFLQEVEGEGSLRMKLLFSWHLPYRIHAGRDVGNAYATRFSSAQDAAEYHLRHEPRILRTISSWNKIFAESSLDHPLIDFLMNSVSNFIKTGFLTADGRWRQFESFSCNDVEPVHLHLYRSIPLALLFPQLVRNILDTGYAVTQESCEGYIPETLGEGCGGSP
;
A
#
# COMPACT_ATOMS: atom_id res chain seq x y z
N LEU A 1 20.76 4.80 -6.92
CA LEU A 1 20.45 6.07 -7.61
C LEU A 1 20.77 5.87 -9.08
N PHE A 2 19.77 5.92 -9.95
CA PHE A 2 19.98 5.87 -11.41
C PHE A 2 19.79 7.27 -11.98
N LEU A 3 20.66 7.62 -12.93
CA LEU A 3 20.71 8.92 -13.59
C LEU A 3 20.30 8.74 -15.05
N GLN A 4 19.34 9.53 -15.51
CA GLN A 4 19.05 9.66 -16.94
C GLN A 4 18.97 11.14 -17.30
N GLU A 5 19.82 11.56 -18.22
CA GLU A 5 19.79 12.90 -18.81
C GLU A 5 18.75 12.95 -19.94
N VAL A 6 17.99 14.04 -19.98
CA VAL A 6 17.06 14.36 -21.06
C VAL A 6 17.40 15.77 -21.52
N GLU A 7 17.99 15.89 -22.71
CA GLU A 7 18.28 17.19 -23.32
C GLU A 7 17.01 17.80 -23.94
N GLY A 8 16.80 19.10 -23.71
CA GLY A 8 15.89 19.95 -24.46
C GLY A 8 16.58 21.26 -24.82
N GLU A 9 16.25 21.88 -25.95
CA GLU A 9 16.87 23.12 -26.43
C GLU A 9 16.85 24.20 -25.32
N GLY A 10 18.03 24.51 -24.77
CA GLY A 10 18.25 25.53 -23.72
C GLY A 10 17.96 25.10 -22.27
N SER A 11 17.53 23.86 -22.01
CA SER A 11 17.23 23.35 -20.66
C SER A 11 17.68 21.90 -20.47
N LEU A 12 18.52 21.65 -19.46
CA LEU A 12 18.90 20.29 -19.05
C LEU A 12 17.87 19.74 -18.06
N ARG A 13 17.28 18.58 -18.35
CA ARG A 13 16.42 17.85 -17.42
C ARG A 13 17.12 16.57 -16.97
N MET A 14 17.41 16.48 -15.68
CA MET A 14 17.96 15.26 -15.08
C MET A 14 16.84 14.48 -14.36
N LYS A 15 16.71 13.19 -14.66
CA LYS A 15 15.84 12.27 -13.92
C LYS A 15 16.68 11.47 -12.94
N LEU A 16 16.28 11.52 -11.67
CA LEU A 16 16.86 10.76 -10.58
C LEU A 16 15.88 9.69 -10.13
N LEU A 17 16.31 8.42 -10.12
CA LEU A 17 15.52 7.32 -9.60
C LEU A 17 16.16 6.72 -8.35
N PHE A 18 15.37 6.62 -7.28
CA PHE A 18 15.73 5.94 -6.05
C PHE A 18 14.93 4.64 -5.92
N SER A 19 15.62 3.54 -5.63
CA SER A 19 15.04 2.23 -5.43
C SER A 19 15.72 1.51 -4.27
N TRP A 20 14.99 0.60 -3.64
CA TRP A 20 15.47 -0.21 -2.53
C TRP A 20 14.96 -1.64 -2.67
N HIS A 21 15.59 -2.55 -1.92
CA HIS A 21 15.15 -3.93 -1.83
C HIS A 21 15.43 -4.50 -0.44
N LEU A 22 14.39 -4.53 0.39
CA LEU A 22 14.39 -5.01 1.76
C LEU A 22 13.42 -6.21 1.83
N PRO A 23 13.87 -7.44 1.53
CA PRO A 23 12.98 -8.57 1.31
C PRO A 23 12.32 -9.05 2.60
N TYR A 24 13.04 -8.92 3.71
CA TYR A 24 12.62 -9.37 5.02
C TYR A 24 11.77 -8.32 5.73
N ARG A 25 10.73 -8.78 6.43
CA ARG A 25 9.87 -7.96 7.28
C ARG A 25 9.56 -8.77 8.53
N ILE A 26 10.09 -8.34 9.67
CA ILE A 26 9.76 -8.98 10.94
C ILE A 26 8.46 -8.39 11.47
N HIS A 27 7.48 -9.26 11.71
CA HIS A 27 6.22 -8.93 12.37
C HIS A 27 5.88 -10.02 13.39
N ALA A 28 5.53 -9.63 14.63
CA ALA A 28 5.29 -10.55 15.75
C ALA A 28 6.39 -11.63 15.91
N GLY A 29 7.66 -11.25 15.73
CA GLY A 29 8.81 -12.15 15.86
C GLY A 29 9.01 -13.15 14.71
N ARG A 30 8.19 -13.09 13.64
CA ARG A 30 8.35 -13.91 12.44
C ARG A 30 8.66 -13.05 11.23
N ASP A 31 9.41 -13.60 10.29
CA ASP A 31 9.61 -12.96 8.99
C ASP A 31 8.43 -13.26 8.07
N VAL A 32 7.63 -12.22 7.81
CA VAL A 32 6.48 -12.27 6.88
C VAL A 32 6.85 -11.77 5.48
N GLY A 33 8.07 -11.23 5.32
CA GLY A 33 8.59 -10.68 4.08
C GLY A 33 7.80 -9.49 3.50
N ASN A 34 8.32 -8.91 2.43
CA ASN A 34 7.63 -7.88 1.64
C ASN A 34 7.19 -8.45 0.28
N ALA A 35 5.94 -8.23 -0.10
CA ALA A 35 5.37 -8.73 -1.36
C ALA A 35 6.13 -8.31 -2.62
N TYR A 36 6.71 -7.11 -2.65
CA TYR A 36 7.47 -6.68 -3.82
C TYR A 36 8.73 -7.52 -4.05
N ALA A 37 9.28 -8.15 -3.01
CA ALA A 37 10.48 -8.98 -3.10
C ALA A 37 10.20 -10.36 -3.73
N THR A 38 8.93 -10.75 -3.90
CA THR A 38 8.56 -11.92 -4.73
C THR A 38 8.57 -11.59 -6.21
N ARG A 39 8.58 -10.29 -6.57
CA ARG A 39 8.52 -9.78 -7.94
C ARG A 39 9.85 -9.23 -8.43
N PHE A 40 10.64 -8.66 -7.52
CA PHE A 40 11.94 -8.08 -7.81
C PHE A 40 12.99 -8.78 -6.97
N SER A 41 14.11 -9.13 -7.60
CA SER A 41 15.23 -9.81 -6.96
C SER A 41 16.26 -8.84 -6.35
N SER A 42 16.20 -7.56 -6.72
CA SER A 42 17.11 -6.52 -6.25
C SER A 42 16.55 -5.11 -6.42
N ALA A 43 17.21 -4.12 -5.84
CA ALA A 43 16.86 -2.71 -6.02
C ALA A 43 17.09 -2.25 -7.47
N GLN A 44 18.05 -2.87 -8.17
CA GLN A 44 18.32 -2.60 -9.58
C GLN A 44 17.19 -3.16 -10.46
N ASP A 45 16.76 -4.39 -10.22
CA ASP A 45 15.65 -5.03 -10.94
C ASP A 45 14.36 -4.20 -10.84
N ALA A 46 14.03 -3.72 -9.64
CA ALA A 46 12.91 -2.79 -9.42
C ALA A 46 13.08 -1.46 -10.18
N ALA A 47 14.29 -0.91 -10.23
CA ALA A 47 14.57 0.34 -10.96
C ALA A 47 14.43 0.16 -12.47
N GLU A 48 15.01 -0.90 -13.03
CA GLU A 48 14.92 -1.21 -14.44
C GLU A 48 13.47 -1.51 -14.86
N TYR A 49 12.70 -2.20 -14.00
CA TYR A 49 11.28 -2.37 -14.23
C TYR A 49 10.55 -1.02 -14.32
N HIS A 50 10.84 -0.08 -13.42
CA HIS A 50 10.26 1.27 -13.48
C HIS A 50 10.63 1.97 -14.78
N LEU A 51 11.90 2.00 -15.16
CA LEU A 51 12.37 2.67 -16.39
C LEU A 51 11.71 2.08 -17.65
N ARG A 52 11.56 0.75 -17.72
CA ARG A 52 10.87 0.09 -18.85
C ARG A 52 9.38 0.43 -18.94
N HIS A 53 8.74 0.75 -17.82
CA HIS A 53 7.30 0.98 -17.74
C HIS A 53 6.90 2.42 -17.41
N GLU A 54 7.86 3.34 -17.31
CA GLU A 54 7.66 4.74 -16.89
C GLU A 54 6.50 5.41 -17.66
N PRO A 55 6.40 5.31 -19.00
CA PRO A 55 5.30 5.96 -19.73
C PRO A 55 3.92 5.47 -19.31
N ARG A 56 3.79 4.16 -19.01
CA ARG A 56 2.53 3.58 -18.52
C ARG A 56 2.22 4.04 -17.11
N ILE A 57 3.22 4.02 -16.22
CA ILE A 57 3.08 4.43 -14.82
C ILE A 57 2.65 5.90 -14.74
N LEU A 58 3.37 6.78 -15.44
CA LEU A 58 3.05 8.21 -15.48
C LEU A 58 1.66 8.45 -16.07
N ARG A 59 1.28 7.73 -17.13
CA ARG A 59 -0.08 7.83 -17.69
C ARG A 59 -1.15 7.46 -16.65
N THR A 60 -0.97 6.36 -15.92
CA THR A 60 -1.92 5.95 -14.88
C THR A 60 -2.02 7.01 -13.77
N ILE A 61 -0.90 7.55 -13.31
CA ILE A 61 -0.88 8.62 -12.30
C ILE A 61 -1.57 9.88 -12.83
N SER A 62 -1.24 10.32 -14.04
CA SER A 62 -1.86 11.50 -14.66
C SER A 62 -3.36 11.33 -14.87
N SER A 63 -3.81 10.15 -15.31
CA SER A 63 -5.24 9.85 -15.46
C SER A 63 -5.98 9.92 -14.13
N TRP A 64 -5.37 9.44 -13.05
CA TRP A 64 -5.94 9.56 -11.70
C TRP A 64 -6.04 11.04 -11.25
N ASN A 65 -4.95 11.80 -11.38
CA ASN A 65 -4.93 13.22 -11.02
C ASN A 65 -5.95 14.04 -11.83
N LYS A 66 -6.13 13.69 -13.11
CA LYS A 66 -7.07 14.37 -14.01
C LYS A 66 -8.52 14.29 -13.51
N ILE A 67 -8.93 13.18 -12.89
CA ILE A 67 -10.28 13.03 -12.31
C ILE A 67 -10.57 14.13 -11.28
N PHE A 68 -9.60 14.47 -10.44
CA PHE A 68 -9.74 15.52 -9.45
C PHE A 68 -9.61 16.91 -10.06
N ALA A 69 -8.68 17.09 -11.01
CA ALA A 69 -8.51 18.37 -11.69
C ALA A 69 -9.75 18.80 -12.50
N GLU A 70 -10.53 17.84 -12.99
CA GLU A 70 -11.78 18.09 -13.74
C GLU A 70 -13.03 18.03 -12.85
N SER A 71 -12.86 17.79 -11.54
CA SER A 71 -13.97 17.73 -10.59
C SER A 71 -14.54 19.13 -10.31
N SER A 72 -15.85 19.18 -10.06
CA SER A 72 -16.53 20.40 -9.59
C SER A 72 -16.50 20.56 -8.07
N LEU A 73 -15.74 19.71 -7.35
CA LEU A 73 -15.57 19.80 -5.90
C LEU A 73 -14.68 20.98 -5.52
N ASP A 74 -14.82 21.45 -4.28
CA ASP A 74 -13.98 22.52 -3.74
C ASP A 74 -12.52 22.08 -3.59
N HIS A 75 -11.58 23.00 -3.86
CA HIS A 75 -10.14 22.68 -3.91
C HIS A 75 -9.59 22.11 -2.59
N PRO A 76 -9.94 22.65 -1.40
CA PRO A 76 -9.51 22.07 -0.12
C PRO A 76 -10.02 20.63 0.09
N LEU A 77 -11.21 20.31 -0.41
CA LEU A 77 -11.75 18.96 -0.33
C LEU A 77 -10.99 18.02 -1.27
N ILE A 78 -10.66 18.46 -2.48
CA ILE A 78 -9.82 17.70 -3.42
C ILE A 78 -8.46 17.40 -2.79
N ASP A 79 -7.80 18.42 -2.22
CA ASP A 79 -6.50 18.26 -1.56
C ASP A 79 -6.60 17.25 -0.41
N PHE A 80 -7.64 17.36 0.42
CA PHE A 80 -7.87 16.42 1.52
C PHE A 80 -8.06 14.98 1.02
N LEU A 81 -8.91 14.77 0.01
CA LEU A 81 -9.20 13.44 -0.52
C LEU A 81 -7.97 12.79 -1.15
N MET A 82 -7.24 13.52 -2.00
CA MET A 82 -6.05 13.00 -2.67
C MET A 82 -4.94 12.64 -1.67
N ASN A 83 -4.69 13.50 -0.67
CA ASN A 83 -3.63 13.28 0.30
C ASN A 83 -3.97 12.19 1.32
N SER A 84 -5.26 11.99 1.63
CA SER A 84 -5.71 10.97 2.59
C SER A 84 -5.37 9.54 2.14
N VAL A 85 -5.32 9.28 0.83
CA VAL A 85 -4.93 7.97 0.28
C VAL A 85 -3.47 7.60 0.63
N SER A 86 -2.62 8.59 0.93
CA SER A 86 -1.24 8.33 1.39
C SER A 86 -1.18 7.48 2.66
N ASN A 87 -2.25 7.47 3.47
CA ASN A 87 -2.33 6.67 4.68
C ASN A 87 -2.13 5.17 4.38
N PHE A 88 -2.70 4.66 3.28
CA PHE A 88 -2.56 3.25 2.90
C PHE A 88 -1.10 2.85 2.72
N ILE A 89 -0.28 3.72 2.12
CA ILE A 89 1.14 3.40 1.91
C ILE A 89 1.96 3.59 3.19
N LYS A 90 1.55 4.52 4.05
CA LYS A 90 2.27 4.87 5.28
C LYS A 90 2.10 3.86 6.41
N THR A 91 0.90 3.34 6.58
CA THR A 91 0.56 2.40 7.68
C THR A 91 0.25 1.00 7.16
N GLY A 92 0.09 0.82 5.85
CA GLY A 92 -0.18 -0.46 5.22
C GLY A 92 1.08 -1.23 4.81
N PHE A 93 0.95 -2.54 4.73
CA PHE A 93 1.97 -3.44 4.20
C PHE A 93 1.31 -4.65 3.54
N LEU A 94 2.00 -5.16 2.51
CA LEU A 94 1.65 -6.41 1.82
C LEU A 94 2.77 -7.41 2.10
N THR A 95 2.43 -8.51 2.75
CA THR A 95 3.36 -9.60 3.10
C THR A 95 3.73 -10.44 1.89
N ALA A 96 4.82 -11.21 1.97
CA ALA A 96 5.30 -12.04 0.86
C ALA A 96 4.26 -13.08 0.38
N ASP A 97 3.40 -13.56 1.28
CA ASP A 97 2.29 -14.47 0.99
C ASP A 97 1.02 -13.78 0.47
N GLY A 98 1.07 -12.45 0.26
CA GLY A 98 0.00 -11.69 -0.38
C GLY A 98 -1.11 -11.20 0.56
N ARG A 99 -0.89 -11.18 1.88
CA ARG A 99 -1.84 -10.61 2.85
C ARG A 99 -1.61 -9.11 3.01
N TRP A 100 -2.66 -8.33 2.77
CA TRP A 100 -2.67 -6.88 3.00
C TRP A 100 -3.11 -6.60 4.43
N ARG A 101 -2.33 -5.79 5.14
CA ARG A 101 -2.60 -5.39 6.52
C ARG A 101 -2.25 -3.93 6.71
N GLN A 102 -2.85 -3.29 7.71
CA GLN A 102 -2.61 -1.89 8.00
C GLN A 102 -2.58 -1.65 9.50
N PHE A 103 -1.52 -1.03 9.99
CA PHE A 103 -1.45 -0.59 11.39
C PHE A 103 -2.56 0.43 11.68
N GLU A 104 -3.05 0.43 12.91
CA GLU A 104 -3.98 1.45 13.41
C GLU A 104 -3.45 2.86 13.15
N SER A 105 -2.22 3.12 13.60
CA SER A 105 -1.56 4.41 13.47
C SER A 105 -0.06 4.26 13.68
N PHE A 106 0.69 5.36 13.71
CA PHE A 106 2.10 5.34 14.12
C PHE A 106 2.28 5.22 15.64
N SER A 107 1.24 5.50 16.41
CA SER A 107 1.26 5.46 17.89
C SER A 107 0.63 4.18 18.47
N CYS A 108 -0.01 3.36 17.65
CA CYS A 108 -0.63 2.10 18.04
C CYS A 108 -0.21 1.00 17.05
N ASN A 109 0.34 -0.10 17.57
CA ASN A 109 0.87 -1.22 16.80
C ASN A 109 -0.19 -2.26 16.42
N ASP A 110 -1.46 -2.05 16.77
CA ASP A 110 -2.55 -2.93 16.39
C ASP A 110 -2.65 -3.06 14.88
N VAL A 111 -2.66 -4.29 14.40
CA VAL A 111 -2.78 -4.59 12.97
C VAL A 111 -4.24 -4.80 12.64
N GLU A 112 -4.74 -3.96 11.75
CA GLU A 112 -6.08 -4.00 11.20
C GLU A 112 -7.17 -4.17 12.28
N PRO A 113 -7.30 -3.17 13.17
CA PRO A 113 -8.32 -3.21 14.19
C PRO A 113 -9.73 -3.08 13.60
N VAL A 114 -10.65 -3.94 14.04
CA VAL A 114 -11.98 -4.08 13.44
C VAL A 114 -12.83 -2.81 13.57
N HIS A 115 -12.68 -2.07 14.67
CA HIS A 115 -13.45 -0.83 14.89
C HIS A 115 -13.09 0.28 13.89
N LEU A 116 -11.90 0.23 13.27
CA LEU A 116 -11.50 1.14 12.20
C LEU A 116 -11.79 0.58 10.80
N HIS A 117 -11.94 -0.73 10.69
CA HIS A 117 -12.07 -1.41 9.40
C HIS A 117 -13.22 -0.85 8.57
N LEU A 118 -14.38 -0.58 9.18
CA LEU A 118 -15.53 -0.02 8.46
C LEU A 118 -15.16 1.27 7.70
N TYR A 119 -14.50 2.21 8.39
CA TYR A 119 -14.11 3.50 7.81
C TYR A 119 -13.03 3.36 6.75
N ARG A 120 -12.09 2.42 6.93
CA ARG A 120 -11.01 2.12 5.97
C ARG A 120 -11.50 1.38 4.74
N SER A 121 -12.52 0.55 4.91
CA SER A 121 -13.08 -0.28 3.84
C SER A 121 -13.70 0.55 2.72
N ILE A 122 -14.21 1.75 3.00
CA ILE A 122 -14.83 2.62 2.01
C ILE A 122 -13.82 3.03 0.92
N PRO A 123 -12.71 3.72 1.23
CA PRO A 123 -11.72 4.08 0.22
C PRO A 123 -11.01 2.85 -0.38
N LEU A 124 -10.84 1.75 0.37
CA LEU A 124 -10.33 0.50 -0.19
C LEU A 124 -11.30 -0.13 -1.21
N ALA A 125 -12.60 -0.14 -0.94
CA ALA A 125 -13.60 -0.70 -1.85
C ALA A 125 -13.68 0.09 -3.16
N LEU A 126 -13.49 1.41 -3.10
CA LEU A 126 -13.50 2.29 -4.28
C LEU A 126 -12.25 2.15 -5.14
N LEU A 127 -11.06 2.00 -4.52
CA LEU A 127 -9.77 2.04 -5.23
C LEU A 127 -9.17 0.65 -5.47
N PHE A 128 -9.32 -0.25 -4.50
CA PHE A 128 -8.68 -1.55 -4.46
C PHE A 128 -9.62 -2.61 -3.84
N PRO A 129 -10.78 -2.89 -4.44
CA PRO A 129 -11.80 -3.77 -3.85
C PRO A 129 -11.31 -5.19 -3.56
N GLN A 130 -10.24 -5.63 -4.23
CA GLN A 130 -9.58 -6.91 -3.95
C GLN A 130 -8.92 -6.92 -2.56
N LEU A 131 -8.46 -5.78 -2.04
CA LEU A 131 -7.85 -5.68 -0.73
C LEU A 131 -8.86 -5.81 0.40
N VAL A 132 -10.09 -5.33 0.22
CA VAL A 132 -11.17 -5.55 1.20
C VAL A 132 -11.44 -7.05 1.34
N ARG A 133 -11.61 -7.75 0.22
CA ARG A 133 -11.74 -9.22 0.22
C ARG A 133 -10.54 -9.91 0.84
N ASN A 134 -9.33 -9.48 0.50
CA ASN A 134 -8.11 -10.03 1.08
C ASN A 134 -8.10 -9.93 2.62
N ILE A 135 -8.48 -8.78 3.21
CA ILE A 135 -8.55 -8.61 4.67
C ILE A 135 -9.60 -9.55 5.27
N LEU A 136 -10.80 -9.64 4.67
CA LEU A 136 -11.87 -10.50 5.16
C LEU A 136 -11.47 -11.97 5.09
N ASP A 137 -11.03 -12.44 3.93
CA ASP A 137 -10.77 -13.85 3.63
C ASP A 137 -9.53 -14.39 4.33
N THR A 138 -8.47 -13.58 4.47
CA THR A 138 -7.20 -14.01 5.07
C THR A 138 -7.02 -13.57 6.53
N GLY A 139 -7.92 -12.73 7.01
CA GLY A 139 -7.89 -12.13 8.34
C GLY A 139 -9.09 -12.57 9.15
N TYR A 140 -10.13 -11.74 9.16
CA TYR A 140 -11.27 -11.91 10.07
C TYR A 140 -11.93 -13.29 9.95
N ALA A 141 -12.19 -13.79 8.74
CA ALA A 141 -12.82 -15.09 8.55
C ALA A 141 -11.98 -16.24 9.13
N VAL A 142 -10.66 -16.23 8.92
CA VAL A 142 -9.75 -17.25 9.47
C VAL A 142 -9.67 -17.18 10.99
N THR A 143 -9.64 -15.97 11.53
CA THR A 143 -9.49 -15.77 12.98
C THR A 143 -10.78 -15.96 13.77
N GLN A 144 -11.94 -15.86 13.12
CA GLN A 144 -13.23 -15.95 13.81
C GLN A 144 -13.43 -17.30 14.51
N GLU A 145 -13.01 -18.39 13.86
CA GLU A 145 -13.11 -19.74 14.43
C GLU A 145 -12.21 -19.89 15.67
N SER A 146 -10.97 -19.39 15.60
CA SER A 146 -10.04 -19.39 16.74
C SER A 146 -10.49 -18.50 17.90
N CYS A 147 -11.40 -17.56 17.63
CA CYS A 147 -11.98 -16.64 18.60
C CYS A 147 -13.36 -17.10 19.07
N GLU A 148 -13.69 -18.40 19.03
CA GLU A 148 -14.99 -18.95 19.47
C GLU A 148 -16.21 -18.28 18.79
N GLY A 149 -16.04 -17.86 17.53
CA GLY A 149 -17.09 -17.20 16.76
C GLY A 149 -17.08 -15.67 16.86
N TYR A 150 -16.29 -15.07 17.74
CA TYR A 150 -16.10 -13.63 17.82
C TYR A 150 -15.15 -13.12 16.74
N ILE A 151 -15.36 -11.89 16.26
CA ILE A 151 -14.37 -11.21 15.42
C ILE A 151 -13.31 -10.59 16.33
N PRO A 152 -12.00 -10.87 16.14
CA PRO A 152 -10.97 -10.30 16.99
C PRO A 152 -10.89 -8.78 16.82
N GLU A 153 -10.48 -8.12 17.90
CA GLU A 153 -10.26 -6.68 17.88
C GLU A 153 -9.16 -6.29 16.89
N THR A 154 -8.05 -7.04 16.84
CA THR A 154 -6.92 -6.83 15.93
C THR A 154 -6.44 -8.16 15.34
N LEU A 155 -5.93 -8.12 14.11
CA LEU A 155 -5.31 -9.25 13.42
C LEU A 155 -3.82 -9.46 13.77
N GLY A 156 -3.21 -8.57 14.55
CA GLY A 156 -1.80 -8.66 14.94
C GLY A 156 -1.57 -9.38 16.28
N GLU A 157 -2.50 -9.20 17.22
CA GLU A 157 -2.37 -9.69 18.61
C GLU A 157 -3.67 -10.33 19.17
N GLY A 158 -4.73 -10.49 18.36
CA GLY A 158 -6.00 -11.08 18.79
C GLY A 158 -5.93 -12.59 19.10
N CYS A 159 -7.05 -13.20 19.53
CA CYS A 159 -7.13 -14.61 20.00
C CYS A 159 -6.74 -15.68 18.96
N GLY A 160 -6.29 -15.28 17.77
CA GLY A 160 -5.72 -16.14 16.75
C GLY A 160 -4.62 -15.46 15.94
N GLY A 161 -3.92 -14.47 16.50
CA GLY A 161 -2.84 -13.69 15.87
C GLY A 161 -1.78 -14.60 15.25
N SER A 162 -2.04 -15.03 14.02
CA SER A 162 -1.11 -15.77 13.20
C SER A 162 -0.37 -14.72 12.37
N PRO A 163 0.96 -14.59 12.53
CA PRO A 163 1.75 -13.65 11.76
C PRO A 163 1.55 -13.84 10.27
#